data_AF-A0A959N4N8-F1
#
_entry.id   AF-A0A959N4N8-F1
#
_cell.length_a   1.000
_cell.length_b   1.000
_cell.length_c   1.000
_cell.angle_alpha   90.00
_cell.angle_beta   90.00
_cell.angle_gamma   90.00
#
_symmetry.space_group_name_H-M   'P 1'
#
loop_
_entity.id
_entity.type
_entity.pdbx_description
1 polymer ?
#
loop_
_entity_poly.entity_id
_entity_poly.type
_entity_poly.pdbx_seq_one_letter_code
_entity_poly.pdbx_strand_id
1 'polypeptide(L)'
;VGAGVYYGAAMTEAALYKDKDICILGGANSAGQGALFFSRYAKTVTMIVRADSLGKAMSSYLVERIEAAPNIKVLTKTEINSVIGNEKIEKISLKNIPDGKIWELDTSAVFIFIGAAPRTEILKEIIETDEKGFILTGLDLLKKNNVIKGWTLDRDPFLLETNVPGIFAAGDIRSGSGKRVAAAVGEGSATISMVHKYLETV
;
A
#
# COMPACT_ATOMS: atom_id res chain seq x y z
N VAL A 1 -7.08 19.68 -1.13
CA VAL A 1 -6.89 18.34 -1.77
C VAL A 1 -5.41 18.24 -2.13
N GLY A 2 -4.78 17.08 -1.88
CA GLY A 2 -3.31 16.91 -1.79
C GLY A 2 -2.55 17.60 -2.92
N ALA A 3 -1.72 18.59 -2.57
CA ALA A 3 -1.05 19.59 -3.43
C ALA A 3 -0.07 19.02 -4.49
N GLY A 4 -0.51 18.02 -5.26
CA GLY A 4 0.30 17.25 -6.20
C GLY A 4 0.99 16.02 -5.61
N VAL A 5 0.71 15.64 -4.35
CA VAL A 5 1.29 14.44 -3.72
C VAL A 5 0.19 13.53 -3.21
N TYR A 6 0.21 12.26 -3.64
CA TYR A 6 -0.84 11.28 -3.38
C TYR A 6 -0.25 9.93 -2.96
N TYR A 7 -1.05 9.10 -2.28
CA TYR A 7 -0.64 7.78 -1.77
C TYR A 7 -1.45 6.62 -2.36
N GLY A 8 -2.20 6.89 -3.43
CA GLY A 8 -3.03 5.89 -4.09
C GLY A 8 -3.47 6.34 -5.47
N ALA A 9 -4.05 5.40 -6.22
CA ALA A 9 -4.64 5.65 -7.53
C ALA A 9 -6.17 5.51 -7.45
N ALA A 10 -6.87 6.58 -7.80
CA ALA A 10 -8.30 6.56 -8.04
C ALA A 10 -8.66 7.34 -9.32
N MET A 11 -9.88 7.13 -9.80
CA MET A 11 -10.41 7.77 -11.01
C MET A 11 -10.47 9.30 -10.89
N THR A 12 -10.63 9.81 -9.67
CA THR A 12 -10.62 11.25 -9.37
C THR A 12 -9.28 11.88 -9.75
N GLU A 13 -8.15 11.30 -9.31
CA GLU A 13 -6.83 11.81 -9.67
C GLU A 13 -6.51 11.53 -11.14
N ALA A 14 -6.92 10.38 -11.69
CA ALA A 14 -6.71 10.08 -13.11
C ALA A 14 -7.35 11.13 -14.03
N ALA A 15 -8.55 11.61 -13.69
CA ALA A 15 -9.21 12.70 -14.41
C ALA A 15 -8.48 14.04 -14.25
N LEU A 16 -7.98 14.35 -13.04
CA LEU A 16 -7.28 15.61 -12.75
C LEU A 16 -5.92 15.73 -13.47
N TYR A 17 -5.27 14.60 -13.69
CA TYR A 17 -3.94 14.50 -14.31
C TYR A 17 -3.96 13.94 -15.74
N LYS A 18 -5.14 13.95 -16.38
CA LYS A 18 -5.25 13.65 -17.80
C LYS A 18 -4.34 14.57 -18.63
N ASP A 19 -3.60 14.00 -19.57
CA ASP A 19 -2.68 14.69 -20.48
C ASP A 19 -1.55 15.47 -19.78
N LYS A 20 -1.25 15.14 -18.50
CA LYS A 20 -0.14 15.73 -17.73
C LYS A 20 1.00 14.74 -17.50
N ASP A 21 2.17 15.28 -17.19
CA ASP A 21 3.36 14.50 -16.83
C ASP A 21 3.33 14.21 -15.31
N ILE A 22 3.31 12.93 -14.93
CA ILE A 22 3.25 12.50 -13.52
C ILE A 22 4.41 11.56 -13.16
N CYS A 23 4.66 11.44 -11.86
CA CYS A 23 5.64 10.52 -11.30
C CYS A 23 5.01 9.47 -10.39
N ILE A 24 5.53 8.25 -10.44
CA ILE A 24 5.18 7.12 -9.55
C ILE A 24 6.43 6.77 -8.75
N LEU A 25 6.38 6.90 -7.43
CA LEU A 25 7.48 6.49 -6.55
C LEU A 25 7.22 5.06 -6.04
N GLY A 26 8.05 4.10 -6.46
CA GLY A 26 7.95 2.71 -6.02
C GLY A 26 8.30 1.70 -7.12
N GLY A 27 8.81 0.54 -6.73
CA GLY A 27 9.30 -0.51 -7.64
C GLY A 27 8.66 -1.89 -7.48
N ALA A 28 7.56 -2.00 -6.73
CA ALA A 28 6.84 -3.25 -6.48
C ALA A 28 5.49 -3.29 -7.22
N ASN A 29 4.76 -4.40 -7.11
CA ASN A 29 3.49 -4.63 -7.83
C ASN A 29 2.49 -3.47 -7.74
N SER A 30 2.26 -2.88 -6.56
CA SER A 30 1.33 -1.76 -6.42
C SER A 30 1.73 -0.53 -7.24
N ALA A 31 3.03 -0.23 -7.30
CA ALA A 31 3.57 0.87 -8.10
C ALA A 31 3.42 0.58 -9.60
N GLY A 32 3.71 -0.66 -10.03
CA GLY A 32 3.56 -1.06 -11.43
C GLY A 32 2.10 -1.04 -11.91
N GLN A 33 1.17 -1.53 -11.08
CA GLN A 33 -0.26 -1.44 -11.34
C GLN A 33 -0.74 0.01 -11.41
N GLY A 34 -0.26 0.87 -10.51
CA GLY A 34 -0.51 2.31 -10.55
C GLY A 34 0.00 2.96 -11.83
N ALA A 35 1.23 2.64 -12.24
CA ALA A 35 1.84 3.17 -13.46
C ALA A 35 1.04 2.78 -14.72
N LEU A 36 0.65 1.50 -14.86
CA LEU A 36 -0.18 1.01 -15.96
C LEU A 36 -1.63 1.52 -15.94
N PHE A 37 -2.13 1.89 -14.75
CA PHE A 37 -3.42 2.55 -14.62
C PHE A 37 -3.34 3.98 -15.16
N PHE A 38 -2.38 4.77 -14.66
CA PHE A 38 -2.22 6.16 -15.06
C PHE A 38 -1.73 6.35 -16.50
N SER A 39 -0.98 5.40 -17.06
CA SER A 39 -0.50 5.47 -18.45
C SER A 39 -1.63 5.57 -19.49
N ARG A 40 -2.86 5.21 -19.11
CA ARG A 40 -4.06 5.33 -19.95
C ARG A 40 -4.63 6.74 -20.00
N TYR A 41 -4.20 7.62 -19.10
CA TYR A 41 -4.77 8.96 -18.89
C TYR A 41 -3.71 10.06 -18.94
N ALA A 42 -2.57 9.84 -18.31
CA ALA A 42 -1.46 10.79 -18.24
C ALA A 42 -0.70 10.85 -19.57
N LYS A 43 -0.09 12.01 -19.86
CA LYS A 43 0.78 12.19 -21.02
C LYS A 43 2.05 11.36 -20.90
N THR A 44 2.71 11.43 -19.74
CA THR A 44 3.82 10.54 -19.40
C THR A 44 3.74 10.11 -17.93
N VAL A 45 4.22 8.90 -17.66
CA VAL A 45 4.38 8.36 -16.32
C VAL A 45 5.86 8.05 -16.10
N THR A 46 6.51 8.75 -15.17
CA THR A 46 7.89 8.45 -14.78
C THR A 46 7.91 7.65 -13.47
N MET A 47 8.31 6.39 -13.53
CA MET A 47 8.54 5.57 -12.35
C MET A 47 9.92 5.86 -11.77
N ILE A 48 9.98 6.15 -10.47
CA ILE A 48 11.21 6.41 -9.72
C ILE A 48 11.42 5.24 -8.77
N VAL A 49 12.55 4.56 -8.94
CA VAL A 49 12.83 3.27 -8.30
C VAL A 49 14.23 3.30 -7.70
N ARG A 50 14.33 3.03 -6.39
CA ARG A 50 15.63 2.93 -5.71
C ARG A 50 16.44 1.71 -6.11
N ALA A 51 15.77 0.61 -6.44
CA ALA A 51 16.41 -0.59 -6.95
C ALA A 51 17.04 -0.36 -8.34
N ASP A 52 17.94 -1.24 -8.71
CA ASP A 52 18.60 -1.30 -10.02
C ASP A 52 17.70 -1.81 -11.15
N SER A 53 16.62 -2.51 -10.83
CA SER A 53 15.61 -2.97 -11.77
C SER A 53 14.24 -3.13 -11.11
N LEU A 54 13.18 -3.25 -11.92
CA LEU A 54 11.82 -3.58 -11.46
C LEU A 54 11.69 -5.05 -11.03
N GLY A 55 12.45 -5.95 -11.66
CA GLY A 55 12.32 -7.40 -11.49
C GLY A 55 12.65 -7.93 -10.09
N LYS A 56 13.22 -7.11 -9.19
CA LYS A 56 13.49 -7.52 -7.80
C LYS A 56 12.24 -7.70 -6.95
N ALA A 57 11.20 -6.89 -7.18
CA ALA A 57 10.00 -6.86 -6.33
C ALA A 57 8.68 -6.82 -7.12
N MET A 58 8.76 -6.84 -8.44
CA MET A 58 7.61 -6.80 -9.34
C MET A 58 7.52 -8.08 -10.15
N SER A 59 6.30 -8.59 -10.35
CA SER A 59 6.07 -9.78 -11.19
C SER A 59 6.55 -9.54 -12.62
N SER A 60 7.14 -10.55 -13.26
CA SER A 60 7.65 -10.49 -14.64
C SER A 60 6.62 -9.95 -15.63
N TYR A 61 5.37 -10.43 -15.56
CA TYR A 61 4.27 -9.93 -16.40
C TYR A 61 4.08 -8.41 -16.30
N LEU A 62 4.12 -7.84 -15.08
CA LEU A 62 3.97 -6.39 -14.91
C LEU A 62 5.19 -5.63 -15.46
N VAL A 63 6.39 -6.18 -15.29
CA VAL A 63 7.62 -5.58 -15.85
C VAL A 63 7.52 -5.51 -17.37
N GLU A 64 7.17 -6.62 -18.03
CA GLU A 64 6.98 -6.67 -19.49
C GLU A 64 5.94 -5.66 -19.98
N ARG A 65 4.82 -5.52 -19.26
CA ARG A 65 3.76 -4.56 -19.59
C ARG A 65 4.21 -3.11 -19.44
N ILE A 66 5.06 -2.82 -18.46
CA ILE A 66 5.62 -1.48 -18.24
C ILE A 66 6.64 -1.14 -19.33
N GLU A 67 7.53 -2.07 -19.65
CA GLU A 67 8.56 -1.90 -20.70
C GLU A 67 7.92 -1.74 -22.09
N ALA A 68 6.79 -2.40 -22.34
CA ALA A 68 6.03 -2.25 -23.59
C ALA A 68 5.19 -0.96 -23.66
N ALA A 69 5.02 -0.22 -22.56
CA ALA A 69 4.17 0.96 -22.54
C ALA A 69 4.92 2.21 -23.06
N PRO A 70 4.47 2.84 -24.16
CA PRO A 70 5.25 3.86 -24.86
C PRO A 70 5.41 5.19 -24.07
N ASN A 71 4.55 5.43 -23.10
CA ASN A 71 4.56 6.65 -22.28
C ASN A 71 5.00 6.41 -20.82
N ILE A 72 5.52 5.22 -20.50
CA ILE A 72 6.12 4.95 -19.20
C ILE A 72 7.65 5.02 -19.32
N LYS A 73 8.29 5.78 -18.42
CA LYS A 73 9.74 5.84 -18.27
C LYS A 73 10.12 5.32 -16.89
N VAL A 74 11.20 4.56 -16.79
CA VAL A 74 11.68 4.02 -15.51
C VAL A 74 13.05 4.59 -15.19
N LEU A 75 13.17 5.27 -14.05
CA LEU A 75 14.40 5.78 -13.49
C LEU A 75 14.81 4.87 -12.33
N THR A 76 15.73 3.95 -12.58
CA THR A 76 16.30 3.06 -11.57
C THR A 76 17.43 3.74 -10.80
N LYS A 77 17.81 3.16 -9.65
CA LYS A 77 18.82 3.69 -8.75
C LYS A 77 18.63 5.19 -8.45
N THR A 78 17.38 5.64 -8.39
CA THR A 78 17.02 7.05 -8.28
C THR A 78 16.06 7.23 -7.11
N GLU A 79 16.21 8.33 -6.38
CA GLU A 79 15.27 8.75 -5.34
C GLU A 79 14.87 10.21 -5.49
N ILE A 80 13.73 10.56 -4.89
CA ILE A 80 13.31 11.96 -4.77
C ILE A 80 14.10 12.57 -3.62
N ASN A 81 14.84 13.64 -3.92
CA ASN A 81 15.60 14.43 -2.96
C ASN A 81 14.74 15.56 -2.36
N SER A 82 13.92 16.23 -3.17
CA SER A 82 12.98 17.24 -2.70
C SER A 82 11.80 17.41 -3.65
N VAL A 83 10.70 17.94 -3.12
CA VAL A 83 9.51 18.35 -3.88
C VAL A 83 9.50 19.86 -3.94
N ILE A 84 9.29 20.44 -5.12
CA ILE A 84 9.43 21.88 -5.37
C ILE A 84 8.14 22.39 -6.01
N GLY A 85 7.65 23.51 -5.48
CA GLY A 85 6.45 24.20 -5.93
C GLY A 85 5.97 25.16 -4.85
N ASN A 86 4.96 25.98 -5.18
CA ASN A 86 4.34 26.89 -4.23
C ASN A 86 3.10 26.25 -3.61
N GLU A 87 1.89 26.56 -4.11
CA GLU A 87 0.64 25.96 -3.63
C GLU A 87 0.43 24.51 -4.08
N LYS A 88 1.17 24.08 -5.11
CA LYS A 88 1.13 22.74 -5.69
C LYS A 88 2.50 22.40 -6.23
N ILE A 89 2.75 21.11 -6.41
CA ILE A 89 3.96 20.62 -7.07
C ILE A 89 4.09 21.21 -8.49
N GLU A 90 5.33 21.57 -8.82
CA GLU A 90 5.72 22.01 -10.17
C GLU A 90 6.84 21.12 -10.71
N LYS A 91 7.73 20.69 -9.82
CA LYS A 91 8.86 19.81 -10.14
C LYS A 91 9.32 19.00 -8.93
N ILE A 92 10.18 18.03 -9.19
CA ILE A 92 10.91 17.29 -8.16
C ILE A 92 12.42 17.36 -8.42
N SER A 93 13.20 17.41 -7.36
CA SER A 93 14.63 17.14 -7.41
C SER A 93 14.85 15.65 -7.25
N LEU A 94 15.57 15.05 -8.17
CA LEU A 94 15.95 13.64 -8.17
C LEU A 94 17.43 13.51 -7.86
N LYS A 95 17.79 12.41 -7.20
CA LYS A 95 19.19 12.04 -6.92
C LYS A 95 19.45 10.63 -7.43
N ASN A 96 20.51 10.48 -8.22
CA ASN A 96 21.05 9.17 -8.56
C ASN A 96 21.85 8.65 -7.35
N ILE A 97 21.54 7.43 -6.92
CA ILE A 97 22.07 6.86 -5.68
C ILE A 97 23.57 6.52 -5.83
N PRO A 98 24.03 5.86 -6.92
CA PRO A 98 25.44 5.57 -7.13
C PRO A 98 26.39 6.77 -7.15
N ASP A 99 26.08 7.80 -7.94
CA ASP A 99 27.02 8.91 -8.20
C ASP A 99 26.65 10.20 -7.45
N GLY A 100 25.48 10.23 -6.80
CA GLY A 100 25.00 11.39 -6.05
C GLY A 100 24.53 12.55 -6.92
N LYS A 101 24.50 12.41 -8.25
CA LYS A 101 24.10 13.47 -9.17
C LYS A 101 22.66 13.88 -8.91
N ILE A 102 22.43 15.18 -8.86
CA ILE A 102 21.10 15.78 -8.64
C ILE A 102 20.64 16.46 -9.94
N TRP A 103 19.37 16.31 -10.29
CA TRP A 103 18.72 17.04 -11.38
C TRP A 103 17.25 17.29 -11.07
N GLU A 104 16.63 18.22 -11.79
CA GLU A 104 15.20 18.50 -11.66
C GLU A 104 14.39 17.80 -12.75
N LEU A 105 13.15 17.45 -12.42
CA LEU A 105 12.16 16.90 -13.33
C LEU A 105 10.83 17.62 -13.10
N ASP A 106 10.33 18.31 -14.12
CA ASP A 106 9.01 18.92 -14.10
C ASP A 106 7.93 17.83 -14.00
N THR A 107 6.96 18.05 -13.11
CA THR A 107 5.86 17.10 -12.92
C THR A 107 4.66 17.76 -12.29
N SER A 108 3.46 17.33 -12.70
CA SER A 108 2.20 17.81 -12.14
C SER A 108 1.77 17.04 -10.88
N ALA A 109 2.30 15.84 -10.66
CA ALA A 109 1.98 15.03 -9.48
C ALA A 109 3.01 13.95 -9.20
N VAL A 110 3.16 13.59 -7.93
CA VAL A 110 3.87 12.41 -7.45
C VAL A 110 2.89 11.50 -6.72
N PHE A 111 2.84 10.24 -7.14
CA PHE A 111 2.05 9.20 -6.49
C PHE A 111 2.99 8.19 -5.80
N ILE A 112 2.84 8.06 -4.49
CA ILE A 112 3.72 7.29 -3.63
C ILE A 112 3.16 5.89 -3.40
N PHE A 113 3.88 4.89 -3.88
CA PHE A 113 3.56 3.46 -3.80
C PHE A 113 4.71 2.69 -3.15
N ILE A 114 5.07 3.06 -1.92
CA ILE A 114 6.17 2.44 -1.15
C ILE A 114 5.70 1.41 -0.10
N GLY A 115 4.44 0.99 -0.19
CA GLY A 115 3.80 0.12 0.78
C GLY A 115 3.12 0.86 1.92
N ALA A 116 2.53 0.10 2.84
CA ALA A 116 1.87 0.61 4.03
C ALA A 116 2.46 -0.07 5.26
N ALA A 117 2.62 0.70 6.34
CA ALA A 117 3.06 0.20 7.65
C ALA A 117 1.88 0.32 8.63
N PRO A 118 1.38 -0.79 9.19
CA PRO A 118 0.32 -0.74 10.19
C PRO A 118 0.88 -0.19 11.51
N ARG A 119 0.09 0.62 12.22
CA ARG A 119 0.46 1.23 13.50
C ARG A 119 0.14 0.29 14.67
N THR A 120 0.79 -0.87 14.68
CA THR A 120 0.51 -1.98 15.61
C THR A 120 1.56 -2.12 16.71
N GLU A 121 2.50 -1.18 16.82
CA GLU A 121 3.65 -1.26 17.73
C GLU A 121 3.23 -1.41 19.19
N ILE A 122 2.19 -0.70 19.62
CA ILE A 122 1.63 -0.78 20.99
C ILE A 122 1.00 -2.14 21.30
N LEU A 123 0.67 -2.93 20.28
CA LEU A 123 -0.01 -4.21 20.41
C LEU A 123 0.93 -5.42 20.24
N LYS A 124 2.20 -5.20 19.88
CA LYS A 124 3.11 -6.26 19.41
C LYS A 124 3.31 -7.43 20.37
N GLU A 125 3.20 -7.19 21.68
CA GLU A 125 3.36 -8.23 22.71
C GLU A 125 2.05 -8.98 23.02
N ILE A 126 0.91 -8.38 22.66
CA ILE A 126 -0.44 -8.82 23.01
C ILE A 126 -1.11 -9.51 21.82
N ILE A 127 -1.01 -8.89 20.64
CA ILE A 127 -1.72 -9.28 19.43
C ILE A 127 -0.75 -9.84 18.38
N GLU A 128 -1.07 -11.01 17.84
CA GLU A 128 -0.31 -11.63 16.76
C GLU A 128 -0.45 -10.85 15.46
N THR A 129 0.69 -10.65 14.79
CA THR A 129 0.79 -9.97 13.51
C THR A 129 1.51 -10.84 12.50
N ASP A 130 1.27 -10.60 11.21
CA ASP A 130 2.07 -11.16 10.13
C ASP A 130 3.48 -10.55 10.10
N GLU A 131 4.34 -11.05 9.20
CA GLU A 131 5.72 -10.56 9.06
C GLU A 131 5.82 -9.07 8.69
N LYS A 132 4.72 -8.47 8.21
CA LYS A 132 4.61 -7.05 7.84
C LYS A 132 3.96 -6.21 8.94
N GLY A 133 3.64 -6.81 10.09
CA GLY A 133 3.06 -6.16 11.25
C GLY A 133 1.54 -6.01 11.20
N PHE A 134 0.83 -6.57 10.22
CA PHE A 134 -0.63 -6.48 10.17
C PHE A 134 -1.27 -7.53 11.09
N ILE A 135 -2.36 -7.15 11.77
CA ILE A 135 -3.04 -8.02 12.74
C ILE A 135 -3.60 -9.26 12.05
N LEU A 136 -3.27 -10.44 12.57
CA LEU A 136 -3.87 -11.70 12.17
C LEU A 136 -5.22 -11.87 12.87
N THR A 137 -6.21 -12.41 12.15
CA THR A 137 -7.57 -12.58 12.67
C THR A 137 -8.23 -13.85 12.16
N GLY A 138 -9.15 -14.43 12.92
CA GLY A 138 -9.94 -15.58 12.48
C GLY A 138 -9.05 -16.73 12.00
N LEU A 139 -9.40 -17.31 10.85
CA LEU A 139 -8.64 -18.41 10.25
C LEU A 139 -7.20 -18.05 9.85
N ASP A 140 -6.86 -16.76 9.70
CA ASP A 140 -5.48 -16.36 9.41
C ASP A 140 -4.54 -16.63 10.60
N LEU A 141 -5.07 -16.77 11.82
CA LEU A 141 -4.30 -17.20 13.00
C LEU A 141 -3.92 -18.69 12.94
N LEU A 142 -4.79 -19.53 12.37
CA LEU A 142 -4.60 -20.98 12.32
C LEU A 142 -3.53 -21.43 11.32
N LYS A 143 -3.23 -20.61 10.30
CA LYS A 143 -2.18 -20.89 9.30
C LYS A 143 -0.79 -21.09 9.91
N LYS A 144 -0.59 -20.68 11.16
CA LYS A 144 0.67 -20.80 11.90
C LYS A 144 0.59 -21.98 12.87
N ASN A 145 1.01 -23.16 12.41
CA ASN A 145 1.13 -24.39 13.21
C ASN A 145 -0.15 -24.89 13.93
N ASN A 146 -1.35 -24.40 13.55
CA ASN A 146 -2.63 -24.68 14.22
C ASN A 146 -2.66 -24.40 15.73
N VAL A 147 -1.73 -23.60 16.26
CA VAL A 147 -1.69 -23.19 17.68
C VAL A 147 -1.73 -21.67 17.74
N ILE A 148 -2.78 -21.14 18.37
CA ILE A 148 -2.98 -19.70 18.52
C ILE A 148 -2.42 -19.27 19.88
N LYS A 149 -1.46 -18.34 19.90
CA LYS A 149 -0.81 -17.89 21.13
C LYS A 149 -1.80 -17.13 22.01
N GLY A 150 -1.98 -17.59 23.25
CA GLY A 150 -2.84 -16.92 24.24
C GLY A 150 -4.33 -17.24 24.08
N TRP A 151 -4.68 -18.18 23.20
CA TRP A 151 -6.05 -18.63 23.03
C TRP A 151 -6.47 -19.55 24.18
N THR A 152 -7.61 -19.27 24.80
CA THR A 152 -8.06 -19.92 26.03
C THR A 152 -9.41 -20.63 25.91
N LEU A 153 -10.09 -20.52 24.76
CA LEU A 153 -11.46 -21.02 24.58
C LEU A 153 -11.48 -22.30 23.75
N ASP A 154 -12.41 -23.22 24.07
CA ASP A 154 -12.67 -24.46 23.34
C ASP A 154 -13.54 -24.21 22.10
N ARG A 155 -13.04 -23.36 21.20
CA ARG A 155 -13.60 -23.04 19.89
C ARG A 155 -12.55 -22.37 19.02
N ASP A 156 -12.78 -22.36 17.72
CA ASP A 156 -11.99 -21.52 16.82
C ASP A 156 -12.32 -20.02 17.01
N PRO A 157 -11.39 -19.11 16.65
CA PRO A 157 -11.67 -17.67 16.63
C PRO A 157 -12.79 -17.33 15.65
N PHE A 158 -13.65 -16.40 16.06
CA PHE A 158 -14.64 -15.82 15.16
C PHE A 158 -13.97 -15.01 14.04
N LEU A 159 -14.74 -14.70 13.00
CA LEU A 159 -14.29 -13.82 11.94
C LEU A 159 -13.84 -12.47 12.55
N LEU A 160 -12.70 -11.95 12.12
CA LEU A 160 -12.10 -10.69 12.61
C LEU A 160 -11.63 -10.71 14.09
N GLU A 161 -11.76 -11.83 14.80
CA GLU A 161 -11.23 -11.98 16.17
C GLU A 161 -9.72 -12.20 16.13
N THR A 162 -8.99 -11.56 17.03
CA THR A 162 -7.53 -11.69 17.15
C THR A 162 -7.15 -12.95 17.94
N ASN A 163 -5.86 -13.14 18.24
CA ASN A 163 -5.40 -14.23 19.12
C ASN A 163 -5.83 -14.06 20.59
N VAL A 164 -6.39 -12.90 20.97
CA VAL A 164 -6.95 -12.66 22.30
C VAL A 164 -8.49 -12.72 22.18
N PRO A 165 -9.16 -13.68 22.83
CA PRO A 165 -10.62 -13.78 22.79
C PRO A 165 -11.31 -12.47 23.16
N GLY A 166 -12.33 -12.10 22.39
CA GLY A 166 -13.10 -10.86 22.59
C GLY A 166 -12.45 -9.58 22.04
N ILE A 167 -11.20 -9.63 21.57
CA ILE A 167 -10.56 -8.52 20.85
C ILE A 167 -10.69 -8.78 19.35
N PHE A 168 -11.22 -7.79 18.63
CA PHE A 168 -11.45 -7.84 17.18
C PHE A 168 -10.69 -6.73 16.45
N ALA A 169 -10.34 -6.98 15.19
CA ALA A 169 -9.66 -6.01 14.33
C ALA A 169 -10.33 -5.92 12.95
N ALA A 170 -10.57 -4.71 12.46
CA ALA A 170 -11.20 -4.45 11.18
C ALA A 170 -10.44 -3.38 10.38
N GLY A 171 -10.53 -3.47 9.06
CA GLY A 171 -9.96 -2.51 8.13
C GLY A 171 -8.45 -2.70 7.93
N ASP A 172 -7.79 -1.61 7.52
CA ASP A 172 -6.43 -1.64 6.98
C ASP A 172 -5.35 -2.07 7.98
N ILE A 173 -5.67 -2.19 9.27
CA ILE A 173 -4.74 -2.74 10.27
C ILE A 173 -4.59 -4.26 10.15
N ARG A 174 -5.55 -4.94 9.51
CA ARG A 174 -5.63 -6.40 9.42
C ARG A 174 -4.83 -6.96 8.25
N SER A 175 -4.29 -8.15 8.42
CA SER A 175 -3.68 -8.91 7.33
C SER A 175 -4.76 -9.33 6.33
N GLY A 176 -4.44 -9.33 5.04
CA GLY A 176 -5.38 -9.71 3.98
C GLY A 176 -6.59 -8.80 3.76
N SER A 177 -6.73 -7.68 4.49
CA SER A 177 -7.82 -6.71 4.24
C SER A 177 -7.71 -6.08 2.85
N GLY A 178 -8.84 -5.69 2.25
CA GLY A 178 -8.87 -5.10 0.91
C GLY A 178 -8.19 -3.73 0.74
N LYS A 179 -7.81 -3.06 1.83
CA LYS A 179 -7.22 -1.69 1.83
C LYS A 179 -8.09 -0.67 1.08
N ARG A 180 -9.41 -0.73 1.32
CA ARG A 180 -10.44 0.11 0.68
C ARG A 180 -11.44 0.58 1.74
N VAL A 181 -11.93 1.81 1.58
CA VAL A 181 -12.93 2.41 2.49
C VAL A 181 -14.16 1.51 2.64
N ALA A 182 -14.76 1.06 1.54
CA ALA A 182 -15.94 0.20 1.60
C ALA A 182 -15.68 -1.15 2.29
N ALA A 183 -14.50 -1.74 2.07
CA ALA A 183 -14.12 -2.98 2.74
C ALA A 183 -13.93 -2.77 4.24
N ALA A 184 -13.26 -1.68 4.64
CA ALA A 184 -13.08 -1.34 6.06
C ALA A 184 -14.41 -1.06 6.78
N VAL A 185 -15.36 -0.37 6.11
CA VAL A 185 -16.72 -0.16 6.64
C VAL A 185 -17.46 -1.48 6.79
N GLY A 186 -17.40 -2.35 5.79
CA GLY A 186 -18.01 -3.68 5.84
C GLY A 186 -17.43 -4.56 6.95
N GLU A 187 -16.10 -4.62 7.06
CA GLU A 187 -15.42 -5.34 8.15
C GLU A 187 -15.81 -4.76 9.52
N GLY A 188 -15.83 -3.43 9.67
CA GLY A 188 -16.23 -2.79 10.92
C GLY A 188 -17.67 -3.13 11.33
N SER A 189 -18.60 -3.18 10.38
CA SER A 189 -19.98 -3.61 10.63
C SER A 189 -20.05 -5.10 11.00
N ALA A 190 -19.31 -5.96 10.29
CA ALA A 190 -19.29 -7.40 10.57
C ALA A 190 -18.71 -7.72 11.95
N THR A 191 -17.70 -6.96 12.40
CA THR A 191 -17.10 -7.10 13.74
C THR A 191 -18.14 -6.99 14.85
N ILE A 192 -19.09 -6.06 14.77
CA ILE A 192 -20.11 -5.88 15.83
C ILE A 192 -20.96 -7.14 15.99
N SER A 193 -21.38 -7.77 14.89
CA SER A 193 -22.11 -9.04 14.95
C SER A 193 -21.28 -10.15 15.60
N MET A 194 -19.96 -10.16 15.42
CA MET A 194 -19.06 -11.15 16.05
C MET A 194 -18.82 -10.84 17.53
N VAL A 195 -18.76 -9.56 17.91
CA VAL A 195 -18.72 -9.13 19.32
C VAL A 195 -19.96 -9.62 20.05
N HIS A 196 -21.16 -9.47 19.48
CA HIS A 196 -22.38 -10.00 20.09
C HIS A 196 -22.33 -11.52 20.29
N LYS A 197 -21.88 -12.28 19.29
CA LYS A 197 -21.69 -13.73 19.43
C LYS A 197 -20.69 -14.09 20.51
N TYR A 198 -19.60 -13.34 20.64
CA TYR A 198 -18.63 -13.54 21.72
C TYR A 198 -19.25 -13.29 23.09
N LEU A 199 -20.02 -12.21 23.23
CA LEU A 199 -20.69 -11.85 24.50
C LEU A 199 -21.73 -12.88 24.94
N GLU A 200 -22.32 -13.65 24.03
CA GLU A 200 -23.20 -14.78 24.36
C GLU A 200 -22.44 -15.99 24.94
N THR A 201 -21.12 -16.03 24.81
CA THR A 201 -20.26 -17.15 25.27
C THR A 201 -19.55 -16.88 26.59
N VAL A 202 -19.70 -15.69 27.18
CA VAL A 202 -19.00 -15.26 28.41
C VAL A 202 -19.95 -14.85 29.53
#